data_AF-A0A7W8CC35-F1
#
_entry.id   AF-A0A7W8CC35-F1
#
_cell.length_a   1.000
_cell.length_b   1.000
_cell.length_c   1.000
_cell.angle_alpha   90.00
_cell.angle_beta   90.00
_cell.angle_gamma   90.00
#
_symmetry.space_group_name_H-M   'P 1'
#
loop_
_entity.id
_entity.type
_entity.pdbx_description
1 polymer ?
#
loop_
_entity_poly.entity_id
_entity_poly.type
_entity_poly.pdbx_seq_one_letter_code
_entity_poly.pdbx_strand_id
1 'polypeptide(L)'
;MTPPSRALITADAADLLRRLQDQHGAVMFHQSGGCCDGSSPMCYPDGDFIIGDRDVLLSILDVGDKVPVWISGPQFDAWKHTQLVIDVVPGRGGGFSLEAPEGMRFLSRGRAFTDVENAELADHPPVTGEQYADGARPAETGTHIVAQAEDACPIPRRHAAGVTP
;
A
#
# COMPACT_ATOMS: atom_id res chain seq x y z
N MET A 1 10.60 -12.85 -15.06
CA MET A 1 10.61 -11.41 -14.74
C MET A 1 10.07 -11.27 -13.32
N THR A 2 10.52 -10.29 -12.55
CA THR A 2 10.02 -10.07 -11.18
C THR A 2 8.65 -9.40 -11.27
N PRO A 3 7.59 -9.93 -10.64
CA PRO A 3 6.27 -9.32 -10.70
C PRO A 3 6.30 -7.89 -10.09
N PRO A 4 5.43 -6.98 -10.54
CA PRO A 4 5.35 -5.65 -9.95
C PRO A 4 4.96 -5.72 -8.48
N SER A 5 5.43 -4.77 -7.67
CA SER A 5 4.94 -4.64 -6.29
C SER A 5 3.46 -4.30 -6.28
N ARG A 6 2.70 -4.86 -5.33
CA ARG A 6 1.29 -4.53 -5.14
C ARG A 6 1.06 -3.25 -4.34
N ALA A 7 2.05 -2.82 -3.57
CA ALA A 7 2.00 -1.58 -2.81
C ALA A 7 3.29 -0.76 -2.98
N LEU A 8 3.11 0.54 -3.14
CA LEU A 8 4.14 1.58 -3.20
C LEU A 8 3.82 2.65 -2.15
N ILE A 9 4.79 3.52 -1.89
CA ILE A 9 4.64 4.67 -0.99
C ILE A 9 5.23 5.93 -1.62
N THR A 10 4.60 7.09 -1.43
CA THR A 10 5.16 8.37 -1.88
C THR A 10 6.33 8.81 -1.00
N ALA A 11 7.19 9.69 -1.51
CA ALA A 11 8.30 10.24 -0.73
C ALA A 11 7.82 10.95 0.55
N ASP A 12 6.76 11.76 0.45
CA ASP A 12 6.20 12.48 1.61
C ASP A 12 5.63 11.52 2.67
N ALA A 13 4.94 10.45 2.23
CA ALA A 13 4.44 9.42 3.13
C ALA A 13 5.58 8.61 3.76
N ALA A 14 6.64 8.33 3.00
CA ALA A 14 7.84 7.67 3.51
C ALA A 14 8.56 8.51 4.56
N ASP A 15 8.66 9.82 4.37
CA ASP A 15 9.27 10.73 5.34
C ASP A 15 8.50 10.81 6.65
N LEU A 16 7.17 10.85 6.58
CA LEU A 16 6.32 10.71 7.78
C LEU A 16 6.53 9.35 8.45
N LEU A 17 6.53 8.27 7.67
CA LEU A 17 6.68 6.91 8.20
C LEU A 17 8.00 6.73 8.97
N ARG A 18 9.11 7.31 8.49
CA ARG A 18 10.39 7.29 9.23
C ARG A 18 10.28 8.02 10.57
N ARG A 19 9.61 9.17 10.64
CA ARG A 19 9.40 9.88 11.91
C ARG A 19 8.55 9.07 12.88
N LEU A 20 7.55 8.35 12.38
CA LEU A 20 6.74 7.45 13.20
C LEU A 20 7.56 6.27 13.70
N GLN A 21 8.44 5.70 12.86
CA GLN A 21 9.38 4.65 13.28
C GLN A 21 10.33 5.13 14.39
N ASP A 22 10.89 6.33 14.24
CA ASP A 22 11.78 6.91 15.26
C ASP A 22 11.08 7.07 16.63
N GLN A 23 9.77 7.31 16.63
CA GLN A 23 8.97 7.53 17.84
C GLN A 23 8.39 6.23 18.43
N HIS A 24 8.04 5.26 17.59
CA HIS A 24 7.23 4.10 17.97
C HIS A 24 7.94 2.76 17.76
N GLY A 25 9.09 2.74 17.10
CA GLY A 25 9.79 1.52 16.69
C GLY A 25 9.23 0.95 15.38
N ALA A 26 9.28 -0.38 15.24
CA ALA A 26 8.73 -1.05 14.06
C ALA A 26 7.23 -0.75 13.91
N VAL A 27 6.80 -0.53 12.66
CA VAL A 27 5.41 -0.19 12.31
C VAL A 27 4.90 -1.08 11.19
N MET A 28 3.58 -1.14 11.04
CA MET A 28 2.87 -1.88 10.00
C MET A 28 1.70 -1.06 9.45
N PHE A 29 1.29 -1.36 8.21
CA PHE A 29 0.03 -0.88 7.66
C PHE A 29 -1.01 -2.00 7.62
N HIS A 30 -2.26 -1.64 7.89
CA HIS A 30 -3.42 -2.47 7.55
C HIS A 30 -4.53 -1.64 6.90
N GLN A 31 -5.16 -2.18 5.87
CA GLN A 31 -6.33 -1.59 5.23
C GLN A 31 -7.50 -2.59 5.19
N SER A 32 -8.60 -2.27 5.86
CA SER A 32 -9.79 -3.12 5.94
C SER A 32 -11.04 -2.43 5.36
N GLY A 33 -11.71 -3.00 4.37
CA GLY A 33 -12.93 -2.41 3.78
C GLY A 33 -14.08 -2.21 4.79
N GLY A 34 -14.34 -0.96 5.19
CA GLY A 34 -15.37 -0.59 6.18
C GLY A 34 -15.87 0.85 6.02
N CYS A 35 -17.12 1.11 6.41
CA CYS A 35 -17.94 2.28 6.05
C CYS A 35 -17.52 3.64 6.65
N CYS A 36 -16.63 3.68 7.66
CA CYS A 36 -16.30 4.95 8.34
C CYS A 36 -14.85 5.40 8.24
N ASP A 37 -13.87 4.51 8.12
CA ASP A 37 -12.45 4.86 7.89
C ASP A 37 -11.69 3.79 7.09
N GLY A 38 -12.37 2.69 6.71
CA GLY A 38 -11.75 1.46 6.21
C GLY A 38 -11.23 1.50 4.77
N SER A 39 -11.35 2.65 4.08
CA SER A 39 -10.72 2.83 2.78
C SER A 39 -9.28 3.33 2.87
N SER A 40 -8.89 3.92 4.00
CA SER A 40 -7.54 4.44 4.22
C SER A 40 -6.62 3.35 4.80
N PRO A 41 -5.34 3.35 4.43
CA PRO A 41 -4.35 2.52 5.09
C PRO A 41 -4.07 3.12 6.46
N MET A 42 -4.17 2.30 7.51
CA MET A 42 -3.93 2.70 8.89
C MET A 42 -2.55 2.22 9.33
N CYS A 43 -1.78 3.08 10.00
CA CYS A 43 -0.44 2.80 10.50
C CYS A 43 -0.49 2.45 11.99
N TYR A 44 0.05 1.30 12.36
CA TYR A 44 0.10 0.77 13.73
C TYR A 44 1.53 0.42 14.12
N PRO A 45 1.87 0.33 15.41
CA PRO A 45 3.06 -0.40 15.84
C PRO A 45 2.99 -1.85 15.31
N ASP A 46 4.14 -2.40 14.93
CA ASP A 46 4.19 -3.76 14.37
C ASP A 46 3.71 -4.79 15.41
N GLY A 47 2.73 -5.61 15.03
CA GLY A 47 2.10 -6.61 15.89
C GLY A 47 0.90 -6.13 16.72
N ASP A 48 0.61 -4.83 16.79
CA ASP A 48 -0.55 -4.31 17.55
C ASP A 48 -1.89 -4.56 16.84
N PHE A 49 -1.87 -4.67 15.50
CA PHE A 49 -3.02 -5.12 14.74
C PHE A 49 -2.94 -6.63 14.48
N ILE A 50 -3.99 -7.36 14.87
CA ILE A 50 -4.07 -8.81 14.65
C ILE A 50 -4.35 -9.10 13.18
N ILE A 51 -3.38 -9.72 12.50
CA ILE A 51 -3.51 -10.19 11.12
C ILE A 51 -4.38 -11.45 11.09
N GLY A 52 -5.47 -11.41 10.32
CA GLY A 52 -6.33 -12.58 10.11
C GLY A 52 -5.76 -13.52 9.04
N ASP A 53 -6.16 -14.79 9.08
CA ASP A 53 -5.70 -15.84 8.15
C ASP A 53 -5.87 -15.45 6.66
N ARG A 54 -6.93 -14.69 6.37
CA ARG A 54 -7.31 -14.26 5.01
C ARG A 54 -6.80 -12.87 4.65
N ASP A 55 -6.11 -12.17 5.56
CA ASP A 55 -5.44 -10.94 5.22
C ASP A 55 -4.29 -11.25 4.25
N VAL A 56 -3.99 -10.30 3.37
CA VAL A 56 -3.03 -10.47 2.28
C VAL A 56 -1.91 -9.47 2.46
N LEU A 57 -0.66 -9.95 2.42
CA LEU A 57 0.52 -9.11 2.43
C LEU A 57 0.76 -8.57 1.02
N LEU A 58 0.54 -7.27 0.82
CA LEU A 58 0.71 -6.62 -0.47
C LEU A 58 2.19 -6.37 -0.81
N SER A 59 2.94 -5.89 0.19
CA SER A 59 4.37 -5.63 0.07
C SER A 59 5.00 -5.51 1.46
N ILE A 60 6.32 -5.56 1.50
CA ILE A 60 7.13 -5.10 2.63
C ILE A 60 7.90 -3.89 2.12
N LEU A 61 7.52 -2.69 2.55
CA LEU A 61 8.17 -1.44 2.16
C LEU A 61 9.54 -1.34 2.84
N ASP A 62 10.52 -0.84 2.11
CA ASP A 62 11.87 -0.55 2.62
C ASP A 62 12.00 0.97 2.85
N VAL A 63 11.64 1.42 4.05
CA VAL A 63 11.58 2.84 4.41
C VAL A 63 12.18 3.03 5.80
N GLY A 64 13.52 3.00 5.88
CA GLY A 64 14.21 2.90 7.17
C GLY A 64 14.18 1.45 7.63
N ASP A 65 13.16 1.09 8.40
CA ASP A 65 12.85 -0.31 8.73
C ASP A 65 11.90 -0.94 7.69
N LYS A 66 11.81 -2.27 7.73
CA LYS A 66 10.87 -3.05 6.91
C LYS A 66 9.45 -2.86 7.44
N VAL A 67 8.54 -2.38 6.61
CA VAL A 67 7.14 -2.11 6.99
C VAL A 67 6.19 -2.99 6.18
N PRO A 68 5.54 -3.99 6.80
CA PRO A 68 4.57 -4.82 6.10
C PRO A 68 3.27 -4.06 5.83
N VAL A 69 2.73 -4.23 4.62
CA VAL A 69 1.46 -3.62 4.19
C VAL A 69 0.42 -4.71 4.00
N TRP A 70 -0.53 -4.78 4.93
CA TRP A 70 -1.60 -5.74 4.92
C TRP A 70 -2.90 -5.14 4.39
N ILE A 71 -3.71 -5.97 3.74
CA ILE A 71 -5.06 -5.63 3.32
C ILE A 71 -5.99 -6.80 3.63
N SER A 72 -7.24 -6.53 3.99
CA SER A 72 -8.18 -7.63 4.25
C SER A 72 -8.51 -8.44 3.01
N GLY A 73 -8.76 -9.74 3.15
CA GLY A 73 -9.10 -10.61 2.03
C GLY A 73 -10.22 -10.09 1.11
N PRO A 74 -11.40 -9.67 1.65
CA PRO A 74 -12.47 -9.10 0.82
C PRO A 74 -12.05 -7.81 0.10
N GLN A 75 -11.23 -6.98 0.74
CA GLN A 75 -10.72 -5.75 0.13
C GLN A 75 -9.68 -6.07 -0.95
N PHE A 76 -8.83 -7.07 -0.73
CA PHE A 76 -7.91 -7.58 -1.74
C PHE A 76 -8.66 -8.06 -2.99
N ASP A 77 -9.73 -8.85 -2.82
CA ASP A 77 -10.51 -9.34 -3.97
C ASP A 77 -11.07 -8.22 -4.84
N ALA A 78 -11.47 -7.10 -4.21
CA ALA A 78 -11.94 -5.91 -4.92
C ALA A 78 -10.81 -5.09 -5.58
N TRP A 79 -9.58 -5.12 -5.05
CA TRP A 79 -8.48 -4.24 -5.47
C TRP A 79 -7.29 -4.97 -6.11
N LYS A 80 -7.30 -6.30 -6.24
CA LYS A 80 -6.16 -7.11 -6.72
C LYS A 80 -5.61 -6.75 -8.10
N HIS A 81 -6.39 -6.03 -8.90
CA HIS A 81 -6.05 -5.51 -10.23
C HIS A 81 -5.51 -4.07 -10.20
N THR A 82 -5.28 -3.52 -9.01
CA THR A 82 -4.84 -2.16 -8.78
C THR A 82 -3.60 -2.16 -7.89
N GLN A 83 -2.56 -1.45 -8.32
CA GLN A 83 -1.40 -1.11 -7.51
C GLN A 83 -1.80 -0.05 -6.48
N LEU A 84 -1.61 -0.38 -5.20
CA LEU A 84 -1.83 0.53 -4.09
C LEU A 84 -0.66 1.50 -4.00
N VAL A 85 -0.94 2.80 -3.87
CA VAL A 85 0.07 3.81 -3.57
C VAL A 85 -0.34 4.50 -2.27
N ILE A 86 0.42 4.28 -1.21
CA ILE A 86 0.24 4.93 0.07
C ILE A 86 0.79 6.35 -0.02
N ASP A 87 -0.07 7.31 0.24
CA ASP A 87 0.27 8.73 0.23
C ASP A 87 -0.20 9.39 1.54
N VAL A 88 0.20 10.64 1.77
CA VAL A 88 -0.13 11.37 2.99
C VAL A 88 -0.63 12.78 2.67
N VAL A 89 -1.60 13.26 3.43
CA VAL A 89 -2.07 14.65 3.38
C VAL A 89 -2.34 15.18 4.79
N PRO A 90 -2.35 16.52 4.99
CA PRO A 90 -2.89 17.11 6.22
C PRO A 90 -4.35 16.71 6.42
N GLY A 91 -4.74 16.39 7.64
CA GLY A 91 -6.11 16.06 7.98
C GLY A 91 -6.22 15.17 9.21
N ARG A 92 -7.46 14.91 9.62
CA ARG A 92 -7.73 13.98 10.71
C ARG A 92 -7.57 12.54 10.17
N GLY A 93 -6.54 11.84 10.62
CA GLY A 93 -6.39 10.39 10.40
C GLY A 93 -7.45 9.58 11.14
N GLY A 94 -7.51 8.28 10.86
CA GLY A 94 -8.35 7.38 11.63
C GLY A 94 -7.90 7.37 13.09
N GLY A 95 -8.85 7.31 14.04
CA GLY A 95 -8.57 7.57 15.46
C GLY A 95 -7.53 6.66 16.14
N PHE A 96 -7.16 5.55 15.49
CA PHE A 96 -6.17 4.59 15.96
C PHE A 96 -4.85 4.61 15.17
N SER A 97 -4.74 5.44 14.14
CA SER A 97 -3.53 5.52 13.28
C SER A 97 -2.46 6.38 13.94
N LEU A 98 -1.20 5.95 13.87
CA LEU A 98 -0.08 6.62 14.54
C LEU A 98 0.15 8.07 14.09
N GLU A 99 -0.19 8.43 12.85
CA GLU A 99 -0.02 9.78 12.34
C GLU A 99 -1.11 10.76 12.75
N ALA A 100 -2.24 10.26 13.30
CA ALA A 100 -3.39 11.10 13.61
C ALA A 100 -3.06 12.25 14.59
N PRO A 101 -2.22 12.08 15.63
CA PRO A 101 -1.77 13.17 16.50
C PRO A 101 -0.88 14.22 15.80
N GLU A 102 -0.23 13.89 14.69
CA GLU A 102 0.56 14.85 13.89
C GLU A 102 -0.31 15.73 12.98
N GLY A 103 -1.65 15.55 12.99
CA GLY A 103 -2.55 16.27 12.10
C GLY A 103 -2.43 15.84 10.64
N MET A 104 -1.90 14.63 10.41
CA MET A 104 -1.75 14.00 9.11
C MET A 104 -2.73 12.83 8.98
N ARG A 105 -2.91 12.38 7.74
CA ARG A 105 -3.61 11.13 7.43
C ARG A 105 -2.97 10.42 6.25
N PHE A 106 -2.79 9.12 6.37
CA PHE A 106 -2.49 8.30 5.20
C PHE A 106 -3.74 8.07 4.35
N LEU A 107 -3.53 7.91 3.05
CA LEU A 107 -4.58 7.59 2.09
C LEU A 107 -4.04 6.68 0.99
N SER A 108 -4.94 5.91 0.41
CA SER A 108 -4.63 5.02 -0.69
C SER A 108 -5.02 5.64 -2.02
N ARG A 109 -4.08 5.66 -2.96
CA ARG A 109 -4.33 5.93 -4.38
C ARG A 109 -4.14 4.65 -5.17
N GLY A 110 -4.75 4.60 -6.35
CA GLY A 110 -4.75 3.39 -7.18
C GLY A 110 -4.24 3.65 -8.58
N ARG A 111 -3.39 2.75 -9.07
CA ARG A 111 -3.11 2.58 -10.50
C ARG A 111 -3.61 1.21 -10.95
N ALA A 112 -4.36 1.15 -12.04
CA ALA A 112 -4.67 -0.14 -12.65
C ALA A 112 -3.38 -0.83 -13.15
N PHE A 113 -3.21 -2.10 -12.83
CA PHE A 113 -2.19 -2.92 -13.47
C PHE A 113 -2.51 -3.11 -14.95
N THR A 114 -1.48 -3.15 -15.79
CA THR A 114 -1.59 -3.57 -17.19
C THR A 114 -1.91 -5.07 -17.27
N ASP A 115 -2.35 -5.54 -18.45
CA ASP A 115 -2.63 -6.98 -18.65
C ASP A 115 -1.37 -7.85 -18.44
N VAL A 116 -0.20 -7.34 -18.85
CA VAL A 116 1.09 -8.02 -18.63
C VAL A 116 1.38 -8.14 -17.14
N GLU A 117 1.27 -7.03 -16.40
CA GLU A 117 1.47 -7.03 -14.95
C GLU A 117 0.46 -7.93 -14.23
N ASN A 118 -0.82 -7.94 -14.64
CA ASN A 118 -1.82 -8.84 -14.08
C ASN A 118 -1.47 -10.32 -14.34
N ALA A 119 -0.95 -10.65 -15.52
CA ALA A 119 -0.51 -12.01 -15.83
C ALA A 119 0.69 -12.42 -14.95
N GLU A 120 1.69 -11.56 -14.82
CA GLU A 120 2.84 -11.81 -13.93
C GLU A 120 2.41 -11.98 -12.47
N LEU A 121 1.45 -11.16 -12.00
CA LEU A 121 0.90 -11.24 -10.65
C LEU A 121 0.04 -12.49 -10.42
N ALA A 122 -0.58 -13.06 -11.47
CA ALA A 122 -1.36 -14.28 -11.36
C ALA A 122 -0.45 -15.51 -11.15
N ASP A 123 0.74 -15.49 -11.75
CA ASP A 123 1.76 -16.54 -11.56
C ASP A 123 2.46 -16.44 -10.20
N HIS A 124 2.30 -15.32 -9.49
CA HIS A 124 2.92 -15.05 -8.18
C HIS A 124 1.85 -14.63 -7.15
N PRO A 125 1.07 -15.60 -6.63
CA PRO A 125 0.05 -15.30 -5.64
C PRO A 125 0.69 -14.68 -4.37
N PRO A 126 0.03 -13.67 -3.77
CA PRO A 126 0.56 -13.03 -2.57
C PRO A 126 0.46 -13.97 -1.35
N VAL A 127 1.28 -13.69 -0.34
CA VAL A 127 1.28 -14.43 0.93
C VAL A 127 0.07 -14.01 1.76
N THR A 128 -0.68 -14.99 2.27
CA THR A 128 -1.78 -14.75 3.22
C THR A 128 -1.28 -14.68 4.67
N GLY A 129 -2.10 -14.16 5.58
CA GLY A 129 -1.80 -14.13 7.01
C GLY A 129 -1.49 -15.51 7.58
N GLU A 130 -2.28 -16.53 7.18
CA GLU A 130 -2.04 -17.94 7.56
C GLU A 130 -0.65 -18.41 7.10
N GLN A 131 -0.34 -18.22 5.81
CA GLN A 131 0.96 -18.64 5.25
C GLN A 131 2.12 -17.89 5.90
N TYR A 132 1.95 -16.60 6.21
CA TYR A 132 2.96 -15.81 6.88
C TYR A 132 3.23 -16.30 8.31
N ALA A 133 2.17 -16.69 9.04
CA ALA A 133 2.29 -17.32 10.35
C ALA A 133 3.04 -18.65 10.28
N ASP A 134 2.85 -19.43 9.20
CA ASP A 134 3.59 -20.66 8.91
C ASP A 134 5.02 -20.44 8.40
N GLY A 135 5.47 -19.19 8.29
CA GLY A 135 6.84 -18.82 7.94
C GLY A 135 7.06 -18.47 6.47
N ALA A 136 6.03 -18.46 5.63
CA ALA A 136 6.15 -17.96 4.26
C ALA A 136 6.48 -16.47 4.25
N ARG A 137 7.29 -16.02 3.29
CA ARG A 137 7.65 -14.62 3.10
C ARG A 137 7.52 -14.25 1.62
N PRO A 138 7.06 -13.04 1.29
CA PRO A 138 6.92 -12.61 -0.10
C PRO A 138 8.31 -12.43 -0.72
N ALA A 139 8.39 -12.54 -2.05
CA ALA A 139 9.60 -12.18 -2.78
C ALA A 139 9.87 -10.66 -2.63
N GLU A 140 11.11 -10.28 -2.36
CA GLU A 140 11.51 -8.87 -2.33
C GLU A 140 11.49 -8.30 -3.76
N THR A 141 10.73 -7.23 -3.98
CA THR A 141 10.52 -6.63 -5.31
C THR A 141 11.24 -5.29 -5.52
N GLY A 142 12.24 -4.96 -4.70
CA GLY A 142 13.06 -3.74 -4.84
C GLY A 142 12.50 -2.50 -4.13
N THR A 143 12.97 -1.29 -4.49
CA THR A 143 12.56 -0.02 -3.86
C THR A 143 11.11 0.34 -4.20
N HIS A 144 10.31 0.62 -3.17
CA HIS A 144 8.87 0.91 -3.30
C HIS A 144 8.50 2.39 -3.13
N ILE A 145 9.47 3.29 -3.13
CA ILE A 145 9.26 4.73 -2.97
C ILE A 145 9.13 5.39 -4.35
N VAL A 146 8.02 6.07 -4.59
CA VAL A 146 7.78 6.92 -5.76
C VAL A 146 7.78 8.39 -5.38
N ALA A 147 8.23 9.28 -6.27
CA ALA A 147 8.29 10.71 -5.99
C ALA A 147 6.90 11.28 -5.70
N GLN A 148 5.94 11.02 -6.59
CA GLN A 148 4.54 11.39 -6.46
C GLN A 148 3.64 10.20 -6.80
N ALA A 149 2.38 10.25 -6.35
CA ALA A 149 1.44 9.18 -6.67
C ALA A 149 1.07 9.09 -8.16
N GLU A 150 1.18 10.21 -8.88
CA GLU A 150 1.02 10.25 -10.33
C GLU A 150 2.17 9.55 -11.06
N ASP A 151 3.37 9.48 -10.47
CA ASP A 151 4.52 8.79 -11.05
C ASP A 151 4.38 7.27 -11.03
N ALA A 152 3.46 6.73 -10.24
CA ALA A 152 3.07 5.33 -10.37
C ALA A 152 2.39 5.07 -11.72
N CYS A 153 1.77 6.09 -12.35
CA CYS A 153 0.96 5.96 -13.55
C CYS A 153 1.64 6.61 -14.79
N PRO A 154 1.98 5.85 -15.85
CA PRO A 154 2.12 6.45 -17.16
C PRO A 154 0.71 6.73 -17.68
N ILE A 155 0.12 7.87 -17.33
CA ILE A 155 -1.12 8.31 -17.98
C ILE A 155 -0.80 8.37 -19.49
N PRO A 156 -1.47 7.59 -20.36
CA PRO A 156 -1.32 7.77 -21.80
C PRO A 156 -1.76 9.20 -22.11
N ARG A 157 -0.82 10.06 -22.54
CA ARG A 157 -1.16 11.39 -23.01
C ARG A 157 -2.22 11.22 -24.10
N ARG A 158 -3.46 11.63 -23.83
CA ARG A 158 -4.47 11.75 -24.89
C ARG A 158 -3.91 12.73 -25.90
N HIS A 159 -3.52 12.25 -27.08
CA HIS A 159 -3.41 13.10 -28.24
C HIS A 159 -4.79 13.75 -28.43
N ALA A 160 -4.90 15.04 -28.13
CA ALA A 160 -6.05 15.83 -28.50
C ALA A 160 -6.10 15.83 -30.04
N ALA A 161 -6.94 14.96 -30.62
CA ALA A 161 -7.35 15.11 -32.00
C ALA A 161 -8.20 16.38 -32.06
N GLY A 162 -7.62 17.43 -32.65
CA GLY A 162 -8.31 18.69 -32.90
C GLY A 162 -9.60 18.42 -33.66
N VAL A 163 -10.72 18.78 -33.04
CA VAL A 163 -11.97 19.01 -33.77
C VAL A 163 -11.80 20.38 -34.42
N THR A 164 -11.48 20.39 -35.70
CA THR A 164 -11.56 21.59 -36.53
C THR A 164 -13.05 21.81 -36.89
N PRO A 165 -13.58 23.03 -36.73
CA PRO A 165 -14.96 23.37 -37.09
C PRO A 165 -15.23 23.36 -38.60
#